data_AF-A0AA39KGH8-F1
#
_entry.id   AF-A0AA39KGH8-F1
#
_cell.length_a   1.000
_cell.length_b   1.000
_cell.length_c   1.000
_cell.angle_alpha   90.00
_cell.angle_beta   90.00
_cell.angle_gamma   90.00
#
_symmetry.space_group_name_H-M   'P 1'
#
loop_
_entity.id
_entity.type
_entity.pdbx_description
1 polymer ?
#
loop_
_entity_poly.entity_id
_entity_poly.type
_entity_poly.pdbx_seq_one_letter_code
_entity_poly.pdbx_strand_id
1 'polypeptide(L)'
;MGKFYDEIPEYVMAMIKKQHMFWVATAPLSADGHVNISSKGVEGTFHIIDSHTVWYEDLSGSGVETISHLRENGRITILFNAFEGPPSIVRLFGCGNFYEFGTSEYNAFIPPETRHPGSRAVIMIDVHKVGTSCGYAVPFYEFRSHRTRLLETAAKCELADIEAEEADNATISQPPRPDDGLKQYWIQHNVQSIDGLPGMAFGQHSMDKFQTRGKVYKKDVESVSIKSFLEQLDMRFILGFSLGVTATAASNLLFYDQFLLSGRSAWHAMSGLRTRPFLIGTLRRYHHHHLSSRTTMGKFYDEIPRYVMAMIQKQHMFWVATAPLSADGHINVSSKGVEGTFHIVDSHTVWYEDLSGSGVETISHLRENGRITILFNAFEGPPSIVRLFGRGKFYEFGTPEYNALIRPETRHPGSRAVIMIDVHKVGPSCGYAVPFYEFKSHRTRLLEFAAKRELADIEAEEADSAVCEPPRTGNGLKQYWVQESTQSIDGLPGMAFGQHSTDKFQTRGKVFKKDDESVSMKGFLEQLDARFILGFSLGVAATAASNFLFYRR
;
A
#
# COMPACT_ATOMS: atom_id res chain seq x y z
N MET A 1 2.56 13.63 22.92
CA MET A 1 1.76 12.44 22.61
C MET A 1 0.93 12.67 21.37
N GLY A 2 0.58 11.59 20.67
CA GLY A 2 -0.57 11.63 19.75
C GLY A 2 -1.81 12.06 20.52
N LYS A 3 -2.81 12.61 19.82
CA LYS A 3 -4.08 12.95 20.49
C LYS A 3 -5.00 11.74 20.44
N PHE A 4 -5.55 11.38 21.59
CA PHE A 4 -6.55 10.33 21.73
C PHE A 4 -7.93 10.92 21.94
N TYR A 5 -8.93 10.25 21.38
CA TYR A 5 -10.35 10.58 21.50
C TYR A 5 -11.12 9.29 21.78
N ASP A 6 -12.24 9.40 22.49
CA ASP A 6 -13.09 8.24 22.78
C ASP A 6 -14.05 7.93 21.61
N GLU A 7 -14.27 8.91 20.73
CA GLU A 7 -15.08 8.79 19.51
C GLU A 7 -14.34 9.38 18.30
N ILE A 8 -14.81 9.09 17.08
CA ILE A 8 -14.26 9.61 15.82
C ILE A 8 -14.68 11.08 15.65
N PRO A 9 -13.75 12.05 15.75
CA PRO A 9 -14.10 13.45 15.53
C PRO A 9 -14.52 13.72 14.08
N GLU A 10 -15.40 14.70 13.85
CA GLU A 10 -15.90 15.03 12.51
C GLU A 10 -14.77 15.31 11.49
N TYR A 11 -13.71 16.01 11.91
CA TYR A 11 -12.56 16.30 11.04
C TYR A 11 -11.79 15.03 10.65
N VAL A 12 -11.78 14.01 11.53
CA VAL A 12 -11.19 12.69 11.25
C VAL A 12 -12.07 11.93 10.26
N MET A 13 -13.40 11.95 10.42
CA MET A 13 -14.32 11.37 9.44
C MET A 13 -14.11 11.99 8.05
N ALA A 14 -13.96 13.31 7.97
CA ALA A 14 -13.69 14.03 6.73
C ALA A 14 -12.33 13.64 6.11
N MET A 15 -11.32 13.35 6.93
CA MET A 15 -10.03 12.85 6.46
C MET A 15 -10.14 11.42 5.94
N ILE A 16 -10.83 10.53 6.67
CA ILE A 16 -11.05 9.12 6.29
C ILE A 16 -11.75 9.02 4.95
N LYS A 17 -12.80 9.82 4.72
CA LYS A 17 -13.57 9.85 3.45
C LYS A 17 -12.74 10.22 2.22
N LYS A 18 -11.56 10.82 2.40
CA LYS A 18 -10.63 11.17 1.30
C LYS A 18 -9.61 10.06 1.01
N GLN A 19 -9.57 9.00 1.82
CA GLN A 19 -8.57 7.95 1.66
C GLN A 19 -9.05 6.91 0.65
N HIS A 20 -8.15 6.48 -0.23
CA HIS A 20 -8.43 5.41 -1.22
C HIS A 20 -8.08 4.02 -0.70
N MET A 21 -7.45 3.93 0.47
CA MET A 21 -7.09 2.67 1.10
C MET A 21 -6.87 2.81 2.61
N PHE A 22 -6.88 1.69 3.30
CA PHE A 22 -6.63 1.59 4.74
C PHE A 22 -5.91 0.26 5.07
N TRP A 23 -5.39 0.15 6.29
CA TRP A 23 -4.80 -1.10 6.79
C TRP A 23 -5.57 -1.61 7.98
N VAL A 24 -5.76 -2.93 8.02
CA VAL A 24 -6.43 -3.64 9.09
C VAL A 24 -5.39 -4.46 9.82
N ALA A 25 -5.28 -4.30 11.14
CA ALA A 25 -4.47 -5.15 11.98
C ALA A 25 -5.34 -5.90 12.99
N THR A 26 -5.11 -7.21 13.10
CA THR A 26 -5.76 -8.12 14.06
C THR A 26 -4.72 -9.07 14.62
N ALA A 27 -4.93 -9.62 15.81
CA ALA A 27 -3.96 -10.55 16.39
C ALA A 27 -4.65 -11.62 17.24
N PRO A 28 -4.17 -12.87 17.20
CA PRO A 28 -4.66 -13.90 18.10
C PRO A 28 -4.12 -13.67 19.52
N LEU A 29 -4.73 -14.32 20.51
CA LEU A 29 -4.30 -14.27 21.91
C LEU A 29 -3.01 -15.05 22.16
N SER A 30 -2.75 -16.10 21.37
CA SER A 30 -1.54 -16.91 21.49
C SER A 30 -0.27 -16.07 21.31
N ALA A 31 0.69 -16.23 22.24
CA ALA A 31 2.02 -15.63 22.15
C ALA A 31 2.82 -16.14 20.93
N ASP A 32 2.45 -17.30 20.39
CA ASP A 32 3.04 -17.86 19.16
C ASP A 32 2.26 -17.55 17.89
N GLY A 33 1.06 -16.99 18.03
CA GLY A 33 0.24 -16.61 16.89
C GLY A 33 0.78 -15.38 16.14
N HIS A 34 0.38 -15.25 14.89
CA HIS A 34 0.90 -14.23 13.98
C HIS A 34 0.05 -12.97 14.05
N VAL A 35 0.69 -11.82 14.31
CA VAL A 35 0.01 -10.52 14.20
C VAL A 35 -0.30 -10.28 12.71
N ASN A 36 -1.57 -10.14 12.37
CA ASN A 36 -2.00 -9.89 11.02
C ASN A 36 -2.00 -8.38 10.73
N ILE A 37 -1.61 -8.02 9.52
CA ILE A 37 -1.81 -6.70 8.94
C ILE A 37 -2.14 -6.84 7.45
N SER A 38 -3.19 -6.18 6.96
CA SER A 38 -3.57 -6.22 5.56
C SER A 38 -3.99 -4.86 5.05
N SER A 39 -3.55 -4.48 3.87
CA SER A 39 -4.11 -3.34 3.15
C SER A 39 -5.41 -3.70 2.44
N LYS A 40 -6.34 -2.75 2.43
CA LYS A 40 -7.63 -2.79 1.73
C LYS A 40 -7.77 -1.52 0.91
N GLY A 41 -8.10 -1.62 -0.38
CA GLY A 41 -8.07 -0.47 -1.29
C GLY A 41 -8.99 -0.57 -2.51
N VAL A 42 -10.02 -1.42 -2.44
CA VAL A 42 -11.12 -1.33 -3.41
C VAL A 42 -12.01 -0.16 -3.00
N GLU A 43 -12.36 0.68 -3.98
CA GLU A 43 -13.18 1.86 -3.79
C GLU A 43 -14.54 1.51 -3.17
N GLY A 44 -15.06 2.39 -2.31
CA GLY A 44 -16.42 2.24 -1.76
C GLY A 44 -16.61 1.07 -0.81
N THR A 45 -15.53 0.54 -0.21
CA THR A 45 -15.59 -0.59 0.73
C THR A 45 -15.54 -0.21 2.20
N PHE A 46 -15.22 1.03 2.57
CA PHE A 46 -15.16 1.48 3.97
C PHE A 46 -16.27 2.50 4.25
N HIS A 47 -17.02 2.29 5.33
CA HIS A 47 -18.22 3.05 5.66
C HIS A 47 -18.20 3.48 7.12
N ILE A 48 -18.61 4.73 7.36
CA ILE A 48 -18.80 5.30 8.70
C ILE A 48 -20.31 5.40 8.93
N ILE A 49 -20.81 4.76 9.99
CA ILE A 49 -22.22 4.84 10.40
C ILE A 49 -22.39 6.07 11.29
N ASP A 50 -21.58 6.18 12.34
CA ASP A 50 -21.59 7.27 13.32
C ASP A 50 -20.19 7.49 13.93
N SER A 51 -20.07 8.22 15.05
CA SER A 51 -18.80 8.52 15.70
C SER A 51 -18.16 7.33 16.43
N HIS A 52 -18.87 6.21 16.59
CA HIS A 52 -18.36 5.00 17.22
C HIS A 52 -18.42 3.77 16.32
N THR A 53 -19.13 3.81 15.19
CA THR A 53 -19.42 2.61 14.43
C THR A 53 -18.97 2.77 12.99
N VAL A 54 -18.10 1.85 12.54
CA VAL A 54 -17.64 1.77 11.16
C VAL A 54 -17.76 0.32 10.68
N TRP A 55 -17.83 0.13 9.37
CA TRP A 55 -17.71 -1.20 8.79
C TRP A 55 -16.96 -1.16 7.47
N TYR A 56 -16.44 -2.31 7.07
CA TYR A 56 -15.93 -2.47 5.72
C TYR A 56 -16.35 -3.78 5.07
N GLU A 57 -16.49 -3.73 3.74
CA GLU A 57 -16.75 -4.88 2.89
C GLU A 57 -15.47 -5.71 2.74
N ASP A 58 -15.43 -6.89 3.36
CA ASP A 58 -14.30 -7.80 3.22
C ASP A 58 -14.43 -8.58 1.92
N LEU A 59 -13.55 -8.25 0.98
CA LEU A 59 -13.42 -8.92 -0.30
C LEU A 59 -12.47 -10.12 -0.19
N SER A 60 -12.78 -11.13 -0.99
CA SER A 60 -12.10 -12.44 -0.99
C SER A 60 -10.63 -12.33 -1.33
N GLY A 61 -9.80 -12.93 -0.47
CA GLY A 61 -8.39 -13.17 -0.71
C GLY A 61 -7.96 -14.48 -0.08
N SER A 62 -6.68 -14.81 -0.21
CA SER A 62 -6.16 -16.09 0.28
C SER A 62 -6.11 -16.22 1.81
N GLY A 63 -6.25 -15.12 2.55
CA GLY A 63 -6.22 -15.08 4.03
C GLY A 63 -7.60 -14.85 4.63
N VAL A 64 -7.78 -15.29 5.89
CA VAL A 64 -9.01 -15.12 6.69
C VAL A 64 -8.72 -14.73 8.14
N GLU A 65 -7.53 -14.16 8.36
CA GLU A 65 -6.97 -13.85 9.68
C GLU A 65 -7.86 -12.87 10.44
N THR A 66 -8.40 -11.84 9.76
CA THR A 66 -9.31 -10.88 10.41
C THR A 66 -10.53 -11.59 10.99
N ILE A 67 -11.29 -12.34 10.20
CA ILE A 67 -12.47 -13.08 10.68
C ILE A 67 -12.10 -14.03 11.83
N SER A 68 -10.97 -14.74 11.70
CA SER A 68 -10.54 -15.71 12.71
C SER A 68 -10.17 -15.06 14.05
N HIS A 69 -9.44 -13.93 14.01
CA HIS A 69 -9.07 -13.18 15.21
C HIS A 69 -10.28 -12.46 15.83
N LEU A 70 -11.18 -11.93 15.00
CA LEU A 70 -12.43 -11.33 15.50
C LEU A 70 -13.30 -12.36 16.20
N ARG A 71 -13.41 -13.58 15.65
CA ARG A 71 -14.13 -14.67 16.31
C ARG A 71 -13.49 -15.07 17.65
N GLU A 72 -12.16 -15.06 17.74
CA GLU A 72 -11.46 -15.44 18.99
C GLU A 72 -11.58 -14.35 20.06
N ASN A 73 -11.33 -13.09 19.70
CA ASN A 73 -11.14 -12.02 20.69
C ASN A 73 -11.63 -10.63 20.26
N GLY A 74 -12.14 -10.46 19.03
CA GLY A 74 -12.72 -9.19 18.57
C GLY A 74 -11.72 -8.05 18.33
N ARG A 75 -10.45 -8.13 18.71
CA ARG A 75 -9.54 -6.97 18.62
C ARG A 75 -9.19 -6.60 17.19
N ILE A 76 -9.34 -5.33 16.86
CA ILE A 76 -9.03 -4.79 15.54
C ILE A 76 -8.56 -3.33 15.62
N THR A 77 -7.57 -3.01 14.78
CA THR A 77 -7.13 -1.63 14.56
C THR A 77 -7.15 -1.30 13.08
N ILE A 78 -7.78 -0.18 12.72
CA ILE A 78 -7.76 0.37 11.36
C ILE A 78 -6.79 1.55 11.31
N LEU A 79 -5.86 1.53 10.35
CA LEU A 79 -4.92 2.62 10.09
C LEU A 79 -5.29 3.35 8.80
N PHE A 80 -5.23 4.69 8.86
CA PHE A 80 -5.24 5.57 7.69
C PHE A 80 -3.96 6.43 7.68
N ASN A 81 -3.41 6.64 6.48
CA ASN A 81 -2.21 7.45 6.26
C ASN A 81 -2.53 8.57 5.26
N ALA A 82 -2.19 9.82 5.60
CA ALA A 82 -2.26 10.93 4.64
C ALA A 82 -1.04 10.89 3.69
N PHE A 83 -1.25 10.34 2.49
CA PHE A 83 -0.29 10.36 1.39
C PHE A 83 -0.19 11.70 0.67
N GLU A 84 -1.26 12.49 0.73
CA GLU A 84 -1.34 13.81 0.13
C GLU A 84 -1.61 14.89 1.18
N GLY A 85 -1.19 16.12 0.89
CA GLY A 85 -1.40 17.27 1.76
C GLY A 85 -0.69 17.15 3.12
N PRO A 86 -1.23 17.80 4.17
CA PRO A 86 -0.63 17.80 5.50
C PRO A 86 -0.48 16.38 6.06
N PRO A 87 0.66 16.08 6.72
CA PRO A 87 0.91 14.75 7.26
C PRO A 87 -0.05 14.42 8.41
N SER A 88 -0.60 13.21 8.39
CA SER A 88 -1.50 12.69 9.40
C SER A 88 -1.56 11.17 9.37
N ILE A 89 -1.63 10.56 10.55
CA ILE A 89 -1.93 9.15 10.74
C ILE A 89 -3.12 9.05 11.70
N VAL A 90 -4.12 8.26 11.34
CA VAL A 90 -5.29 7.97 12.18
C VAL A 90 -5.33 6.47 12.45
N ARG A 91 -5.54 6.10 13.71
CA ARG A 91 -5.84 4.73 14.14
C ARG A 91 -7.22 4.69 14.77
N LEU A 92 -8.09 3.81 14.30
CA LEU A 92 -9.34 3.46 14.95
C LEU A 92 -9.11 2.15 15.69
N PHE A 93 -9.19 2.18 17.01
CA PHE A 93 -9.13 1.00 17.85
C PHE A 93 -10.55 0.60 18.22
N GLY A 94 -10.86 -0.68 18.04
CA GLY A 94 -12.21 -1.16 18.29
C GLY A 94 -12.29 -2.67 18.55
N CYS A 95 -13.51 -3.08 18.81
CA CYS A 95 -13.93 -4.47 18.84
C CYS A 95 -14.76 -4.75 17.58
N GLY A 96 -14.39 -5.79 16.84
CA GLY A 96 -15.02 -6.14 15.59
C GLY A 96 -15.92 -7.37 15.70
N ASN A 97 -16.99 -7.36 14.92
CA ASN A 97 -17.82 -8.52 14.62
C ASN A 97 -17.93 -8.67 13.09
N PHE A 98 -18.47 -9.79 12.61
CA PHE A 98 -18.62 -10.00 11.18
C PHE A 98 -19.91 -10.73 10.81
N TYR A 99 -20.41 -10.42 9.62
CA TYR A 99 -21.58 -11.05 9.03
C TYR A 99 -21.19 -11.63 7.69
N GLU A 100 -21.30 -12.95 7.53
CA GLU A 100 -20.86 -13.64 6.31
C GLU A 100 -21.91 -13.54 5.20
N PHE A 101 -21.47 -13.64 3.94
CA PHE A 101 -22.32 -13.66 2.76
C PHE A 101 -23.52 -14.62 2.93
N GLY A 102 -24.72 -14.14 2.66
CA GLY A 102 -25.98 -14.89 2.78
C GLY A 102 -26.65 -14.87 4.15
N THR A 103 -26.05 -14.23 5.16
CA THR A 103 -26.77 -13.91 6.40
C THR A 103 -27.69 -12.71 6.19
N SER A 104 -28.77 -12.61 6.98
CA SER A 104 -29.69 -11.46 6.94
C SER A 104 -28.98 -10.14 7.20
N GLU A 105 -28.04 -10.15 8.14
CA GLU A 105 -27.25 -9.01 8.58
C GLU A 105 -26.32 -8.54 7.47
N TYR A 106 -25.63 -9.48 6.80
CA TYR A 106 -24.82 -9.16 5.63
C TYR A 106 -25.67 -8.50 4.52
N ASN A 107 -26.82 -9.10 4.19
CA ASN A 107 -27.71 -8.62 3.13
C ASN A 107 -28.34 -7.25 3.46
N ALA A 108 -28.47 -6.90 4.75
CA ALA A 108 -28.94 -5.59 5.19
C ALA A 108 -27.94 -4.47 4.92
N PHE A 109 -26.63 -4.75 5.02
CA PHE A 109 -25.56 -3.78 4.72
C PHE A 109 -25.18 -3.75 3.25
N ILE A 110 -25.13 -4.92 2.61
CA ILE A 110 -24.64 -5.10 1.25
C ILE A 110 -25.70 -5.84 0.42
N PRO A 111 -26.72 -5.13 -0.07
CA PRO A 111 -27.72 -5.73 -0.94
C PRO A 111 -27.09 -6.16 -2.28
N PRO A 112 -27.67 -7.14 -2.99
CA PRO A 112 -27.07 -7.74 -4.20
C PRO A 112 -26.66 -6.73 -5.29
N GLU A 113 -27.40 -5.62 -5.41
CA GLU A 113 -27.22 -4.58 -6.42
C GLU A 113 -25.92 -3.81 -6.22
N THR A 114 -25.54 -3.53 -4.96
CA THR A 114 -24.35 -2.76 -4.59
C THR A 114 -23.15 -3.64 -4.26
N ARG A 115 -23.36 -4.95 -4.05
CA ARG A 115 -22.31 -5.91 -3.70
C ARG A 115 -21.18 -5.96 -4.73
N HIS A 116 -19.94 -5.90 -4.25
CA HIS A 116 -18.78 -6.17 -5.09
C HIS A 116 -18.57 -7.68 -5.30
N PRO A 117 -18.11 -8.12 -6.47
CA PRO A 117 -17.64 -9.48 -6.66
C PRO A 117 -16.57 -9.84 -5.63
N GLY A 118 -16.65 -11.05 -5.08
CA GLY A 118 -15.74 -11.50 -4.04
C GLY A 118 -16.11 -11.04 -2.65
N SER A 119 -17.17 -10.25 -2.47
CA SER A 119 -17.63 -9.87 -1.13
C SER A 119 -18.08 -11.08 -0.34
N ARG A 120 -17.39 -11.32 0.78
CA ARG A 120 -17.56 -12.53 1.61
C ARG A 120 -18.05 -12.24 3.01
N ALA A 121 -17.84 -11.03 3.52
CA ALA A 121 -18.33 -10.62 4.83
C ALA A 121 -18.42 -9.09 4.95
N VAL A 122 -19.29 -8.63 5.84
CA VAL A 122 -19.25 -7.30 6.44
C VAL A 122 -18.43 -7.42 7.71
N ILE A 123 -17.40 -6.58 7.88
CA ILE A 123 -16.66 -6.46 9.14
C ILE A 123 -17.14 -5.21 9.84
N MET A 124 -17.95 -5.38 10.89
CA MET A 124 -18.45 -4.31 11.74
C MET A 124 -17.43 -4.03 12.84
N ILE A 125 -17.23 -2.76 13.20
CA ILE A 125 -16.26 -2.35 14.21
C ILE A 125 -16.87 -1.28 15.10
N ASP A 126 -16.96 -1.61 16.39
CA ASP A 126 -17.28 -0.68 17.47
C ASP A 126 -15.98 -0.02 17.94
N VAL A 127 -15.78 1.23 17.54
CA VAL A 127 -14.62 2.07 17.84
C VAL A 127 -14.75 2.65 19.24
N HIS A 128 -13.85 2.23 20.13
CA HIS A 128 -13.77 2.73 21.52
C HIS A 128 -12.64 3.73 21.75
N LYS A 129 -11.70 3.86 20.80
CA LYS A 129 -10.61 4.85 20.88
C LYS A 129 -10.08 5.22 19.51
N VAL A 130 -9.77 6.50 19.33
CA VAL A 130 -9.15 7.04 18.11
C VAL A 130 -7.82 7.67 18.47
N GLY A 131 -6.75 7.22 17.81
CA GLY A 131 -5.41 7.80 17.94
C GLY A 131 -5.03 8.61 16.71
N THR A 132 -4.71 9.89 16.88
CA THR A 132 -4.17 10.73 15.80
C THR A 132 -2.70 11.05 16.07
N SER A 133 -1.86 10.93 15.05
CA SER A 133 -0.42 11.20 15.15
C SER A 133 0.11 11.93 13.92
N CYS A 134 1.26 12.59 14.08
CA CYS A 134 1.75 13.60 13.15
C CYS A 134 2.03 13.11 11.73
N GLY A 135 2.30 11.83 11.49
CA GLY A 135 2.53 11.29 10.14
C GLY A 135 3.75 11.84 9.40
N TYR A 136 4.69 12.50 10.09
CA TYR A 136 5.83 13.22 9.48
C TYR A 136 6.82 12.35 8.70
N ALA A 137 6.73 11.03 8.85
CA ALA A 137 7.54 10.03 8.15
C ALA A 137 6.83 9.41 6.94
N VAL A 138 5.53 9.67 6.75
CA VAL A 138 4.77 9.09 5.64
C VAL A 138 5.13 9.86 4.36
N PRO A 139 5.65 9.22 3.31
CA PRO A 139 6.04 9.92 2.08
C PRO A 139 4.84 10.53 1.35
N PHE A 140 5.13 11.44 0.42
CA PHE A 140 4.15 11.92 -0.53
C PHE A 140 3.95 10.92 -1.66
N TYR A 141 2.71 10.54 -1.86
CA TYR A 141 2.26 9.74 -3.00
C TYR A 141 1.07 10.44 -3.66
N GLU A 142 1.00 10.39 -4.99
CA GLU A 142 -0.15 10.85 -5.75
C GLU A 142 -1.01 9.65 -6.14
N PHE A 143 -2.31 9.69 -5.83
CA PHE A 143 -3.22 8.64 -6.26
C PHE A 143 -3.37 8.64 -7.79
N ARG A 144 -3.27 7.47 -8.42
CA ARG A 144 -3.45 7.31 -9.87
C ARG A 144 -4.79 6.67 -10.21
N SER A 145 -5.06 5.49 -9.66
CA SER A 145 -6.31 4.76 -9.89
C SER A 145 -6.42 3.56 -8.97
N HIS A 146 -7.65 3.06 -8.77
CA HIS A 146 -7.88 1.76 -8.15
C HIS A 146 -7.53 0.63 -9.12
N ARG A 147 -7.06 -0.51 -8.57
CA ARG A 147 -6.90 -1.76 -9.33
C ARG A 147 -8.22 -2.50 -9.43
N THR A 148 -8.52 -3.06 -10.60
CA THR A 148 -9.75 -3.81 -10.88
C THR A 148 -9.54 -5.32 -10.85
N ARG A 149 -8.29 -5.78 -10.92
CA ARG A 149 -7.95 -7.21 -11.03
C ARG A 149 -8.55 -8.12 -9.95
N LEU A 150 -8.74 -7.61 -8.72
CA LEU A 150 -9.39 -8.40 -7.66
C LEU A 150 -10.86 -8.69 -8.02
N LEU A 151 -11.58 -7.64 -8.41
CA LEU A 151 -12.99 -7.72 -8.78
C LEU A 151 -13.19 -8.55 -10.05
N GLU A 152 -12.31 -8.41 -11.04
CA GLU A 152 -12.31 -9.24 -12.25
C GLU A 152 -12.13 -10.73 -11.93
N THR A 153 -11.14 -11.05 -11.07
CA THR A 153 -10.86 -12.44 -10.69
C THR A 153 -12.03 -13.04 -9.92
N ALA A 154 -12.59 -12.29 -8.97
CA ALA A 154 -13.73 -12.75 -8.19
C ALA A 154 -15.01 -12.89 -9.04
N ALA A 155 -15.28 -11.94 -9.94
CA ALA A 155 -16.41 -12.01 -10.85
C ALA A 155 -16.36 -13.24 -11.76
N LYS A 156 -15.15 -13.63 -12.20
CA LYS A 156 -14.95 -14.86 -12.97
C LYS A 156 -15.28 -16.11 -12.14
N CYS A 157 -14.85 -16.16 -10.87
CA CYS A 157 -15.15 -17.30 -9.99
C CYS A 157 -16.66 -17.39 -9.69
N GLU A 158 -17.32 -16.25 -9.47
CA GLU A 158 -18.76 -16.20 -9.25
C GLU A 158 -19.56 -16.58 -10.51
N LEU A 159 -19.05 -16.26 -11.71
CA LEU A 159 -19.68 -16.69 -12.95
C LEU A 159 -19.68 -18.22 -13.08
N ALA A 160 -18.60 -18.90 -12.66
CA ALA A 160 -18.56 -20.36 -12.63
C ALA A 160 -19.64 -20.93 -11.69
N ASP A 161 -19.80 -20.35 -10.49
CA ASP A 161 -20.89 -20.74 -9.58
C ASP A 161 -22.28 -20.53 -10.21
N ILE A 162 -22.51 -19.38 -10.86
CA ILE A 162 -23.79 -19.08 -11.54
C ILE A 162 -24.08 -20.09 -12.65
N GLU A 163 -23.11 -20.36 -13.53
CA GLU A 163 -23.27 -21.28 -14.65
C GLU A 163 -23.54 -22.72 -14.17
N ALA A 164 -22.86 -23.15 -13.09
CA ALA A 164 -23.12 -24.44 -12.47
C ALA A 164 -24.53 -24.51 -11.86
N GLU A 165 -24.97 -23.47 -11.15
CA GLU A 165 -26.32 -23.38 -10.56
C GLU A 165 -27.43 -23.28 -11.63
N GLU A 166 -27.16 -22.69 -12.80
CA GLU A 166 -28.12 -22.62 -13.93
C GLU A 166 -28.20 -23.92 -14.72
N ALA A 167 -27.09 -24.65 -14.86
CA ALA A 167 -27.05 -25.95 -15.54
C ALA A 167 -27.73 -27.06 -14.72
N ASP A 168 -27.78 -26.89 -13.39
CA ASP A 168 -28.45 -27.80 -12.48
C ASP A 168 -29.97 -27.58 -12.49
N ASN A 169 -30.67 -28.32 -13.35
CA ASN A 169 -32.13 -28.29 -13.49
C ASN A 169 -32.89 -29.01 -12.33
N ALA A 170 -32.23 -29.35 -11.21
CA ALA A 170 -32.77 -30.23 -10.19
C ALA A 170 -32.86 -29.63 -8.78
N THR A 171 -33.89 -30.12 -8.08
CA THR A 171 -34.30 -29.85 -6.69
C THR A 171 -33.30 -30.45 -5.68
N ILE A 172 -32.07 -29.94 -5.60
CA ILE A 172 -31.04 -30.44 -4.67
C ILE A 172 -31.01 -29.57 -3.40
N SER A 173 -30.76 -30.19 -2.24
CA SER A 173 -30.67 -29.52 -0.94
C SER A 173 -29.47 -28.59 -0.78
N GLN A 174 -28.47 -28.66 -1.66
CA GLN A 174 -27.31 -27.76 -1.72
C GLN A 174 -26.94 -27.43 -3.16
N PRO A 175 -26.50 -26.20 -3.47
CA PRO A 175 -26.15 -25.78 -4.83
C PRO A 175 -24.79 -26.37 -5.23
N PRO A 176 -24.53 -26.59 -6.53
CA PRO A 176 -23.24 -27.08 -6.99
C PRO A 176 -22.10 -26.13 -6.59
N ARG A 177 -20.89 -26.71 -6.49
CA ARG A 177 -19.66 -26.03 -6.10
C ARG A 177 -18.55 -26.40 -7.10
N PRO A 178 -18.47 -25.71 -8.25
CA PRO A 178 -17.44 -26.00 -9.24
C PRO A 178 -16.04 -25.70 -8.67
N ASP A 179 -15.03 -26.42 -9.15
CA ASP A 179 -13.65 -26.29 -8.64
C ASP A 179 -13.05 -24.88 -8.80
N ASP A 180 -13.52 -24.14 -9.81
CA ASP A 180 -13.16 -22.73 -10.07
C ASP A 180 -14.19 -21.72 -9.55
N GLY A 181 -15.19 -22.19 -8.78
CA GLY A 181 -16.19 -21.36 -8.11
C GLY A 181 -15.64 -20.62 -6.89
N LEU A 182 -16.21 -19.46 -6.60
CA LEU A 182 -15.83 -18.63 -5.45
C LEU A 182 -16.20 -19.30 -4.12
N LYS A 183 -17.36 -19.95 -4.03
CA LYS A 183 -17.75 -20.64 -2.78
C LYS A 183 -16.83 -21.83 -2.50
N GLN A 184 -16.39 -22.54 -3.54
CA GLN A 184 -15.38 -23.60 -3.41
C GLN A 184 -14.01 -23.05 -3.00
N TYR A 185 -13.61 -21.89 -3.55
CA TYR A 185 -12.42 -21.18 -3.12
C TYR A 185 -12.46 -20.84 -1.61
N TRP A 186 -13.61 -20.40 -1.09
CA TRP A 186 -13.77 -20.14 0.35
C TRP A 186 -13.61 -21.40 1.20
N ILE A 187 -14.15 -22.54 0.78
CA ILE A 187 -13.95 -23.84 1.47
C ILE A 187 -12.46 -24.18 1.56
N GLN A 188 -11.72 -23.95 0.48
CA GLN A 188 -10.31 -24.34 0.39
C GLN A 188 -9.36 -23.40 1.14
N HIS A 189 -9.69 -22.11 1.22
CA HIS A 189 -8.73 -21.08 1.65
C HIS A 189 -9.19 -20.22 2.82
N ASN A 190 -10.48 -20.21 3.17
CA ASN A 190 -11.01 -19.23 4.13
C ASN A 190 -11.70 -19.86 5.33
N VAL A 191 -11.69 -21.18 5.48
CA VAL A 191 -12.25 -21.85 6.68
C VAL A 191 -11.30 -21.85 7.89
N GLN A 192 -10.01 -21.54 7.70
CA GLN A 192 -9.01 -21.56 8.76
C GLN A 192 -7.90 -20.54 8.51
N SER A 193 -7.40 -19.89 9.58
CA SER A 193 -6.24 -18.99 9.52
C SER A 193 -4.91 -19.75 9.41
N ILE A 194 -3.82 -19.01 9.18
CA ILE A 194 -2.46 -19.56 9.22
C ILE A 194 -2.05 -20.14 10.58
N ASP A 195 -2.72 -19.72 11.65
CA ASP A 195 -2.52 -20.19 13.03
C ASP A 195 -3.47 -21.34 13.40
N GLY A 196 -4.27 -21.82 12.45
CA GLY A 196 -5.21 -22.90 12.69
C GLY A 196 -6.53 -22.45 13.32
N LEU A 197 -6.76 -21.14 13.48
CA LEU A 197 -8.00 -20.63 14.08
C LEU A 197 -9.17 -20.71 13.10
N PRO A 198 -10.41 -20.99 13.57
CA PRO A 198 -11.58 -21.08 12.70
C PRO A 198 -11.89 -19.77 11.96
N GLY A 199 -11.95 -19.82 10.62
CA GLY A 199 -12.30 -18.73 9.71
C GLY A 199 -13.77 -18.74 9.29
N MET A 200 -14.12 -18.49 8.03
CA MET A 200 -15.51 -18.52 7.57
C MET A 200 -16.22 -19.85 7.86
N ALA A 201 -17.47 -19.76 8.32
CA ALA A 201 -18.29 -20.93 8.68
C ALA A 201 -19.60 -21.03 7.90
N PHE A 202 -20.07 -19.94 7.29
CA PHE A 202 -21.40 -19.85 6.69
C PHE A 202 -21.36 -19.50 5.21
N GLY A 203 -20.59 -18.49 4.80
CA GLY A 203 -20.68 -17.90 3.45
C GLY A 203 -20.45 -18.91 2.31
N GLN A 204 -19.55 -19.87 2.53
CA GLN A 204 -19.27 -20.97 1.59
C GLN A 204 -20.44 -21.95 1.40
N HIS A 205 -21.32 -22.05 2.38
CA HIS A 205 -22.51 -22.91 2.37
C HIS A 205 -23.79 -22.13 2.06
N SER A 206 -23.69 -20.82 1.84
CA SER A 206 -24.84 -19.97 1.50
C SER A 206 -25.60 -20.46 0.27
N MET A 207 -26.93 -20.42 0.38
CA MET A 207 -27.89 -20.68 -0.70
C MET A 207 -28.11 -19.45 -1.60
N ASP A 208 -27.64 -18.27 -1.19
CA ASP A 208 -27.80 -17.05 -1.96
C ASP A 208 -27.00 -17.14 -3.26
N LYS A 209 -27.63 -16.74 -4.36
CA LYS A 209 -27.04 -16.75 -5.69
C LYS A 209 -26.23 -15.48 -5.94
N PHE A 210 -25.11 -15.61 -6.63
CA PHE A 210 -24.38 -14.43 -7.09
C PHE A 210 -25.14 -13.72 -8.23
N GLN A 211 -25.11 -12.39 -8.23
CA GLN A 211 -25.81 -11.54 -9.22
C GLN A 211 -24.83 -10.71 -10.06
N THR A 212 -23.65 -11.27 -10.35
CA THR A 212 -22.51 -10.52 -10.91
C THR A 212 -22.52 -10.42 -12.44
N ARG A 213 -23.51 -11.05 -13.09
CA ARG A 213 -23.63 -11.08 -14.55
C ARG A 213 -23.76 -9.65 -15.10
N GLY A 214 -22.95 -9.33 -16.12
CA GLY A 214 -22.99 -8.04 -16.80
C GLY A 214 -22.17 -6.90 -16.17
N LYS A 215 -21.49 -7.12 -15.02
CA LYS A 215 -20.53 -6.14 -14.49
C LYS A 215 -19.25 -6.17 -15.32
N VAL A 216 -18.97 -5.09 -16.05
CA VAL A 216 -17.74 -4.92 -16.85
C VAL A 216 -16.76 -4.04 -16.09
N TYR A 217 -15.61 -4.60 -15.73
CA TYR A 217 -14.52 -3.84 -15.12
C TYR A 217 -13.55 -3.39 -16.21
N LYS A 218 -13.12 -2.13 -16.15
CA LYS A 218 -12.05 -1.65 -17.04
C LYS A 218 -10.75 -2.32 -16.60
N LYS A 219 -10.05 -2.92 -17.55
CA LYS A 219 -8.74 -3.51 -17.31
C LYS A 219 -7.80 -2.44 -16.75
N ASP A 220 -7.00 -2.82 -15.76
CA ASP A 220 -5.93 -1.98 -15.21
C ASP A 220 -5.08 -1.41 -16.35
N VAL A 221 -5.07 -0.08 -16.47
CA VAL A 221 -4.08 0.61 -17.30
C VAL A 221 -2.88 0.78 -16.39
N GLU A 222 -1.85 -0.05 -16.58
CA GLU A 222 -0.55 0.23 -15.98
C GLU A 222 -0.17 1.64 -16.44
N SER A 223 -0.12 2.59 -15.50
CA SER A 223 0.39 3.92 -15.79
C SER A 223 1.87 3.74 -16.10
N VAL A 224 2.20 3.47 -17.36
CA VAL A 224 3.55 3.62 -17.86
C VAL A 224 3.84 5.09 -17.66
N SER A 225 4.65 5.41 -16.64
CA SER A 225 5.21 6.74 -16.51
C SER A 225 5.87 7.05 -17.85
N ILE A 226 5.31 7.99 -18.61
CA ILE A 226 5.87 8.44 -19.89
C ILE A 226 7.32 8.85 -19.69
N LYS A 227 7.69 9.32 -18.48
CA LYS A 227 9.06 9.55 -18.05
C LYS A 227 9.95 8.30 -18.15
N SER A 228 9.51 7.15 -17.64
CA SER A 228 10.28 5.90 -17.72
C SER A 228 10.45 5.38 -19.16
N PHE A 229 9.45 5.59 -20.02
CA PHE A 229 9.52 5.23 -21.44
C PHE A 229 10.44 6.20 -22.22
N LEU A 230 10.40 7.50 -21.90
CA LEU A 230 11.27 8.52 -22.48
C LEU A 230 12.71 8.42 -21.98
N GLU A 231 12.95 8.02 -20.73
CA GLU A 231 14.29 7.78 -20.18
C GLU A 231 14.94 6.51 -20.75
N GLN A 232 14.15 5.57 -21.27
CA GLN A 232 14.63 4.38 -22.00
C GLN A 232 14.83 4.61 -23.50
N LEU A 233 14.36 5.74 -24.05
CA LEU A 233 14.61 6.11 -25.44
C LEU A 233 16.01 6.71 -25.56
N ASP A 234 16.94 5.93 -26.09
CA ASP A 234 18.27 6.40 -26.48
C ASP A 234 18.14 7.62 -27.41
N MET A 235 18.80 8.73 -27.09
CA MET A 235 18.85 9.94 -27.91
C MET A 235 19.25 9.64 -29.37
N ARG A 236 20.01 8.56 -29.61
CA ARG A 236 20.36 8.06 -30.95
C ARG A 236 19.15 7.57 -31.74
N PHE A 237 18.16 6.97 -31.07
CA PHE A 237 16.93 6.49 -31.69
C PHE A 237 16.01 7.65 -32.08
N ILE A 238 15.89 8.67 -31.22
CA ILE A 238 15.12 9.89 -31.51
C ILE A 238 15.77 10.69 -32.65
N LEU A 239 17.09 10.85 -32.65
CA LEU A 239 17.85 11.48 -33.74
C LEU A 239 17.76 10.67 -35.04
N GLY A 240 17.83 9.34 -34.97
CA GLY A 240 17.68 8.47 -36.14
C GLY A 240 16.28 8.52 -36.76
N PHE A 241 15.24 8.58 -35.92
CA PHE A 241 13.86 8.69 -36.39
C PHE A 241 13.56 10.06 -37.01
N SER A 242 14.04 11.15 -36.40
CA SER A 242 13.87 12.50 -36.93
C SER A 242 14.69 12.76 -38.21
N LEU A 243 15.89 12.16 -38.34
CA LEU A 243 16.66 12.14 -39.60
C LEU A 243 15.99 11.30 -40.69
N GLY A 244 15.37 10.17 -40.34
CA GLY A 244 14.62 9.33 -41.28
C GLY A 244 13.38 10.02 -41.84
N VAL A 245 12.64 10.75 -41.00
CA VAL A 245 11.46 11.51 -41.43
C VAL A 245 11.85 12.71 -42.31
N THR A 246 12.96 13.40 -42.01
CA THR A 246 13.46 14.49 -42.87
C THR A 246 14.04 13.96 -44.19
N ALA A 247 14.71 12.81 -44.21
CA ALA A 247 15.18 12.17 -45.44
C ALA A 247 14.02 11.69 -46.33
N THR A 248 12.92 11.23 -45.74
CA THR A 248 11.70 10.81 -46.46
C THR A 248 10.92 12.01 -47.01
N ALA A 249 10.90 13.12 -46.28
CA ALA A 249 10.32 14.38 -46.77
C ALA A 249 11.16 15.01 -47.89
N ALA A 250 12.50 14.96 -47.78
CA ALA A 250 13.41 15.49 -48.80
C ALA A 250 13.42 14.66 -50.10
N SER A 251 13.26 13.33 -50.00
CA SER A 251 13.13 12.47 -51.18
C SER A 251 11.79 12.65 -51.90
N ASN A 252 10.70 12.93 -51.19
CA ASN A 252 9.42 13.29 -51.81
C ASN A 252 9.41 14.68 -52.47
N LEU A 253 10.25 15.62 -52.01
CA LEU A 253 10.46 16.91 -52.67
C LEU A 253 11.33 16.82 -53.93
N LEU A 254 12.33 15.92 -53.94
CA LEU A 254 13.17 15.68 -55.13
C LEU A 254 12.45 14.85 -56.21
N PHE A 255 11.45 14.04 -55.85
CA PHE A 255 10.63 13.29 -56.81
C PHE A 255 9.51 14.13 -57.47
N TYR A 256 9.17 15.30 -56.90
CA TYR A 256 8.14 16.16 -57.48
C TYR A 256 8.66 17.01 -58.65
N ASP A 257 9.96 17.31 -58.70
CA ASP A 257 10.57 18.09 -59.80
C ASP A 257 10.92 17.25 -61.04
N GLN A 258 11.04 15.92 -60.91
CA GLN A 258 11.36 15.04 -62.05
C GLN A 258 10.12 14.50 -62.78
N PHE A 259 8.92 14.69 -62.23
CA PHE A 259 7.66 14.20 -62.81
C PHE A 259 6.94 15.21 -63.71
N LEU A 260 7.41 16.47 -63.78
CA LEU A 260 6.83 17.51 -64.64
C LEU A 260 7.52 17.71 -66.00
N LEU A 261 8.55 16.91 -66.34
CA LEU A 261 9.34 17.10 -67.57
C LEU A 261 9.46 15.89 -68.51
N SER A 262 8.67 14.82 -68.36
CA SER A 262 8.56 13.82 -69.43
C SER A 262 7.16 13.25 -69.57
N GLY A 263 6.50 13.62 -70.67
CA GLY A 263 5.19 13.11 -71.04
C GLY A 263 5.23 11.66 -71.54
N ARG A 264 4.13 10.94 -71.27
CA ARG A 264 3.56 9.79 -72.00
C ARG A 264 4.54 8.78 -72.63
N SER A 265 4.52 7.53 -72.16
CA SER A 265 3.93 6.36 -72.87
C SER A 265 4.54 5.00 -72.50
N ALA A 266 3.68 3.97 -72.59
CA ALA A 266 3.93 2.52 -72.82
C ALA A 266 4.67 1.70 -71.74
N TRP A 267 4.02 0.74 -71.06
CA TRP A 267 3.59 -0.61 -71.49
C TRP A 267 4.73 -1.64 -71.76
N HIS A 268 4.70 -2.71 -70.96
CA HIS A 268 5.25 -4.06 -71.14
C HIS A 268 6.78 -4.32 -71.21
N ALA A 269 7.29 -4.93 -70.14
CA ALA A 269 8.35 -5.96 -70.09
C ALA A 269 8.56 -6.29 -68.59
N MET A 270 8.71 -7.49 -68.06
CA MET A 270 9.03 -8.81 -68.58
C MET A 270 8.59 -9.82 -67.51
N SER A 271 8.07 -10.95 -67.99
CA SER A 271 7.75 -12.15 -67.24
C SER A 271 9.02 -12.95 -66.88
N GLY A 272 9.01 -13.54 -65.68
CA GLY A 272 9.73 -14.77 -65.38
C GLY A 272 10.97 -14.62 -64.51
N LEU A 273 10.87 -15.05 -63.24
CA LEU A 273 11.90 -15.84 -62.57
C LEU A 273 11.39 -16.45 -61.24
N ARG A 274 11.02 -17.74 -61.35
CA ARG A 274 11.19 -18.87 -60.43
C ARG A 274 11.12 -18.62 -58.91
N THR A 275 10.03 -19.11 -58.31
CA THR A 275 9.92 -19.47 -56.89
C THR A 275 10.61 -20.82 -56.62
N ARG A 276 11.43 -20.90 -55.56
CA ARG A 276 11.90 -22.15 -54.95
C ARG A 276 11.15 -22.37 -53.62
N PRO A 277 10.65 -23.58 -53.32
CA PRO A 277 9.95 -23.86 -52.07
C PRO A 277 10.96 -24.20 -50.96
N PHE A 278 10.77 -23.62 -49.77
CA PHE A 278 11.47 -24.05 -48.57
C PHE A 278 10.61 -25.05 -47.78
N LEU A 279 11.28 -26.10 -47.31
CA LEU A 279 10.75 -27.29 -46.66
C LEU A 279 9.88 -27.02 -45.43
N ILE A 280 8.79 -27.77 -45.35
CA ILE A 280 7.99 -28.02 -44.15
C ILE A 280 8.79 -28.98 -43.24
N GLY A 281 9.26 -28.47 -42.11
CA GLY A 281 9.90 -29.24 -41.05
C GLY A 281 8.95 -29.44 -39.85
N THR A 282 8.43 -30.66 -39.75
CA THR A 282 8.06 -31.40 -38.52
C THR A 282 7.75 -30.60 -37.24
N LEU A 283 6.46 -30.35 -36.99
CA LEU A 283 5.94 -30.02 -35.66
C LEU A 283 5.90 -31.28 -34.79
N ARG A 284 6.86 -31.38 -33.86
CA ARG A 284 6.87 -32.40 -32.81
C ARG A 284 5.79 -32.03 -31.77
N ARG A 285 4.72 -32.83 -31.70
CA ARG A 285 3.71 -32.76 -30.64
C ARG A 285 4.40 -32.90 -29.28
N TYR A 286 4.46 -31.83 -28.51
CA TYR A 286 4.69 -31.92 -27.08
C TYR A 286 3.37 -32.33 -26.44
N HIS A 287 3.35 -33.53 -25.86
CA HIS A 287 2.31 -33.94 -24.93
C HIS A 287 2.29 -32.95 -23.76
N HIS A 288 1.19 -32.22 -23.60
CA HIS A 288 0.87 -31.58 -22.33
C HIS A 288 0.66 -32.68 -21.30
N HIS A 289 1.63 -32.87 -20.41
CA HIS A 289 1.36 -33.50 -19.13
C HIS A 289 0.35 -32.62 -18.39
N HIS A 290 -0.84 -33.17 -18.16
CA HIS A 290 -1.78 -32.69 -17.15
C HIS A 290 -1.09 -32.75 -15.79
N LEU A 291 -0.42 -31.66 -15.40
CA LEU A 291 -0.17 -31.37 -14.01
C LEU A 291 -1.49 -30.86 -13.44
N SER A 292 -2.16 -31.71 -12.68
CA SER A 292 -3.18 -31.29 -11.72
C SER A 292 -2.58 -30.18 -10.85
N SER A 293 -2.89 -28.92 -11.18
CA SER A 293 -2.58 -27.80 -10.30
C SER A 293 -3.59 -27.85 -9.17
N ARG A 294 -3.28 -28.61 -8.11
CA ARG A 294 -3.85 -28.30 -6.80
C ARG A 294 -3.50 -26.85 -6.51
N THR A 295 -4.50 -25.99 -6.48
CA THR A 295 -4.39 -24.59 -6.09
C THR A 295 -3.97 -24.54 -4.63
N THR A 296 -2.67 -24.65 -4.37
CA THR A 296 -2.10 -24.48 -3.03
C THR A 296 -2.40 -23.06 -2.54
N MET A 297 -2.73 -22.92 -1.25
CA MET A 297 -2.74 -21.65 -0.51
C MET A 297 -1.57 -20.73 -0.92
N GLY A 298 -1.72 -19.42 -0.67
CA GLY A 298 -0.64 -18.45 -0.86
C GLY A 298 0.69 -19.03 -0.38
N LYS A 299 1.69 -19.07 -1.28
CA LYS A 299 2.95 -19.77 -1.00
C LYS A 299 3.67 -19.09 0.15
N PHE A 300 3.74 -19.75 1.30
CA PHE A 300 4.60 -19.34 2.40
C PHE A 300 6.03 -19.86 2.19
N TYR A 301 6.99 -19.12 2.72
CA TYR A 301 8.40 -19.48 2.73
C TYR A 301 8.92 -19.32 4.16
N ASP A 302 9.86 -20.17 4.57
CA ASP A 302 10.48 -20.07 5.90
C ASP A 302 11.62 -19.02 5.91
N GLU A 303 12.13 -18.67 4.73
CA GLU A 303 13.16 -17.63 4.52
C GLU A 303 12.70 -16.60 3.48
N ILE A 304 13.31 -15.42 3.47
CA ILE A 304 13.06 -14.34 2.51
C ILE A 304 13.64 -14.73 1.14
N PRO A 305 12.80 -15.02 0.13
CA PRO A 305 13.32 -15.36 -1.20
C PRO A 305 14.03 -14.16 -1.84
N ARG A 306 15.05 -14.41 -2.68
CA ARG A 306 15.82 -13.33 -3.35
C ARG A 306 14.94 -12.34 -4.13
N TYR A 307 13.87 -12.82 -4.77
CA TYR A 307 12.94 -11.94 -5.51
C TYR A 307 12.13 -11.03 -4.56
N VAL A 308 11.86 -11.49 -3.34
CA VAL A 308 11.20 -10.70 -2.30
C VAL A 308 12.15 -9.64 -1.77
N MET A 309 13.44 -9.97 -1.53
CA MET A 309 14.45 -8.97 -1.16
C MET A 309 14.53 -7.84 -2.20
N ALA A 310 14.57 -8.19 -3.48
CA ALA A 310 14.60 -7.22 -4.57
C ALA A 310 13.31 -6.38 -4.67
N MET A 311 12.16 -6.93 -4.27
CA MET A 311 10.90 -6.19 -4.19
C MET A 311 10.89 -5.21 -3.01
N ILE A 312 11.35 -5.66 -1.83
CA ILE A 312 11.46 -4.85 -0.61
C ILE A 312 12.35 -3.62 -0.85
N GLN A 313 13.49 -3.80 -1.50
CA GLN A 313 14.45 -2.71 -1.80
C GLN A 313 13.88 -1.59 -2.68
N LYS A 314 12.77 -1.85 -3.41
CA LYS A 314 12.10 -0.83 -4.24
C LYS A 314 11.05 -0.02 -3.49
N GLN A 315 10.73 -0.40 -2.24
CA GLN A 315 9.67 0.26 -1.49
C GLN A 315 10.21 1.47 -0.73
N HIS A 316 9.47 2.57 -0.77
CA HIS A 316 9.82 3.80 -0.02
C HIS A 316 9.25 3.82 1.41
N MET A 317 8.40 2.86 1.74
CA MET A 317 7.81 2.73 3.06
C MET A 317 7.36 1.30 3.36
N PHE A 318 7.14 1.01 4.63
CA PHE A 318 6.62 -0.24 5.14
C PHE A 318 5.70 -0.01 6.34
N TRP A 319 4.97 -1.04 6.74
CA TRP A 319 4.15 -1.00 7.94
C TRP A 319 4.61 -2.06 8.94
N VAL A 320 4.51 -1.71 10.21
CA VAL A 320 4.86 -2.57 11.33
C VAL A 320 3.58 -2.85 12.10
N ALA A 321 3.29 -4.11 12.36
CA ALA A 321 2.24 -4.52 13.28
C ALA A 321 2.81 -5.34 14.44
N THR A 322 2.39 -5.00 15.66
CA THR A 322 2.73 -5.72 16.91
C THR A 322 1.50 -5.75 17.80
N ALA A 323 1.37 -6.72 18.69
CA ALA A 323 0.21 -6.81 19.58
C ALA A 323 0.59 -7.32 20.96
N PRO A 324 0.00 -6.76 22.04
CA PRO A 324 0.17 -7.29 23.37
C PRO A 324 -0.61 -8.60 23.55
N LEU A 325 -0.28 -9.36 24.59
CA LEU A 325 -0.97 -10.62 24.92
C LEU A 325 -2.36 -10.40 25.54
N SER A 326 -2.57 -9.27 26.20
CA SER A 326 -3.87 -8.95 26.81
C SER A 326 -4.99 -8.90 25.75
N ALA A 327 -6.13 -9.51 26.06
CA ALA A 327 -7.33 -9.48 25.23
C ALA A 327 -7.96 -8.08 25.13
N ASP A 328 -7.66 -7.19 26.07
CA ASP A 328 -8.09 -5.78 26.04
C ASP A 328 -7.00 -4.84 25.48
N GLY A 329 -5.81 -5.37 25.20
CA GLY A 329 -4.67 -4.58 24.74
C GLY A 329 -4.78 -4.19 23.27
N HIS A 330 -4.27 -3.02 22.93
CA HIS A 330 -4.42 -2.41 21.62
C HIS A 330 -3.40 -2.96 20.62
N ILE A 331 -3.90 -3.44 19.47
CA ILE A 331 -3.02 -3.88 18.38
C ILE A 331 -2.41 -2.64 17.73
N ASN A 332 -1.09 -2.60 17.69
CA ASN A 332 -0.35 -1.53 17.03
C ASN A 332 -0.21 -1.83 15.55
N VAL A 333 -0.45 -0.80 14.74
CA VAL A 333 -0.10 -0.77 13.32
C VAL A 333 0.42 0.62 12.97
N SER A 334 1.61 0.68 12.38
CA SER A 334 2.33 1.94 12.18
C SER A 334 3.06 1.96 10.85
N SER A 335 2.98 3.07 10.11
CA SER A 335 3.74 3.30 8.89
C SER A 335 5.14 3.87 9.19
N LYS A 336 6.13 3.43 8.40
CA LYS A 336 7.54 3.85 8.47
C LYS A 336 8.01 4.18 7.05
N GLY A 337 8.50 5.40 6.81
CA GLY A 337 8.78 5.87 5.44
C GLY A 337 9.93 6.87 5.32
N VAL A 338 10.82 6.91 6.30
CA VAL A 338 12.11 7.59 6.13
C VAL A 338 13.03 6.67 5.33
N GLU A 339 13.63 7.23 4.28
CA GLU A 339 14.54 6.51 3.39
C GLU A 339 15.75 5.96 4.14
N GLY A 340 16.25 4.80 3.71
CA GLY A 340 17.48 4.23 4.26
C GLY A 340 17.36 3.69 5.69
N THR A 341 16.14 3.45 6.18
CA THR A 341 15.90 2.94 7.55
C THR A 341 15.65 1.44 7.63
N PHE A 342 15.37 0.74 6.52
CA PHE A 342 15.12 -0.70 6.51
C PHE A 342 16.28 -1.45 5.86
N HIS A 343 16.76 -2.50 6.52
CA HIS A 343 17.96 -3.23 6.13
C HIS A 343 17.72 -4.73 6.17
N ILE A 344 18.21 -5.42 5.14
CA ILE A 344 18.23 -6.88 5.06
C ILE A 344 19.65 -7.33 5.38
N VAL A 345 19.81 -8.17 6.40
CA VAL A 345 21.11 -8.74 6.80
C VAL A 345 21.36 -10.03 6.02
N ASP A 346 20.39 -10.93 6.04
CA ASP A 346 20.42 -12.22 5.32
C ASP A 346 18.98 -12.68 5.00
N SER A 347 18.78 -13.96 4.65
CA SER A 347 17.46 -14.52 4.31
C SER A 347 16.51 -14.70 5.50
N HIS A 348 16.99 -14.56 6.73
CA HIS A 348 16.16 -14.65 7.93
C HIS A 348 16.21 -13.40 8.80
N THR A 349 17.20 -12.52 8.60
CA THR A 349 17.42 -11.40 9.51
C THR A 349 17.23 -10.08 8.78
N VAL A 350 16.35 -9.24 9.34
CA VAL A 350 16.17 -7.84 8.91
C VAL A 350 16.20 -6.93 10.13
N TRP A 351 16.51 -5.66 9.93
CA TRP A 351 16.32 -4.66 10.97
C TRP A 351 15.85 -3.34 10.39
N TYR A 352 15.24 -2.52 11.24
CA TYR A 352 14.99 -1.14 10.87
C TYR A 352 15.36 -0.15 11.98
N GLU A 353 15.77 1.03 11.57
CA GLU A 353 16.04 2.17 12.44
C GLU A 353 14.72 2.77 12.93
N ASP A 354 14.42 2.60 14.22
CA ASP A 354 13.22 3.19 14.81
C ASP A 354 13.49 4.65 15.18
N LEU A 355 12.81 5.53 14.44
CA LEU A 355 12.85 6.97 14.66
C LEU A 355 11.79 7.41 15.66
N SER A 356 12.10 8.48 16.37
CA SER A 356 11.31 9.04 17.46
C SER A 356 9.95 9.54 16.99
N GLY A 357 8.91 8.81 17.36
CA GLY A 357 7.52 9.22 17.25
C GLY A 357 6.87 9.39 18.62
N SER A 358 5.56 9.66 18.60
CA SER A 358 4.75 9.91 19.80
C SER A 358 4.22 8.63 20.48
N GLY A 359 4.84 7.48 20.25
CA GLY A 359 4.42 6.17 20.75
C GLY A 359 5.58 5.18 20.78
N VAL A 360 5.44 4.12 21.56
CA VAL A 360 6.50 3.11 21.84
C VAL A 360 5.96 1.68 21.88
N GLU A 361 4.83 1.47 21.20
CA GLU A 361 4.05 0.23 21.21
C GLU A 361 4.87 -0.93 20.65
N THR A 362 5.63 -0.71 19.57
CA THR A 362 6.51 -1.77 19.03
C THR A 362 7.49 -2.25 20.09
N ILE A 363 8.27 -1.36 20.70
CA ILE A 363 9.27 -1.74 21.73
C ILE A 363 8.58 -2.44 22.90
N SER A 364 7.43 -1.93 23.34
CA SER A 364 6.70 -2.48 24.49
C SER A 364 6.18 -3.89 24.21
N HIS A 365 5.59 -4.13 23.04
CA HIS A 365 5.09 -5.46 22.64
C HIS A 365 6.25 -6.42 22.38
N LEU A 366 7.36 -5.95 21.79
CA LEU A 366 8.55 -6.76 21.60
C LEU A 366 9.18 -7.18 22.93
N ARG A 367 9.22 -6.28 23.91
CA ARG A 367 9.67 -6.59 25.27
C ARG A 367 8.79 -7.64 25.95
N GLU A 368 7.47 -7.57 25.75
CA GLU A 368 6.52 -8.52 26.34
C GLU A 368 6.59 -9.91 25.67
N ASN A 369 6.51 -9.95 24.34
CA ASN A 369 6.27 -11.21 23.61
C ASN A 369 7.02 -11.35 22.27
N GLY A 370 7.69 -10.30 21.79
CA GLY A 370 8.50 -10.36 20.58
C GLY A 370 7.72 -10.45 19.26
N ARG A 371 6.39 -10.51 19.25
CA ARG A 371 5.61 -10.70 18.00
C ARG A 371 5.63 -9.46 17.13
N ILE A 372 6.03 -9.63 15.86
CA ILE A 372 6.06 -8.55 14.88
C ILE A 372 5.80 -9.05 13.46
N THR A 373 5.09 -8.22 12.69
CA THR A 373 4.89 -8.42 11.26
C THR A 373 5.23 -7.14 10.51
N ILE A 374 6.04 -7.28 9.46
CA ILE A 374 6.34 -6.19 8.53
C ILE A 374 5.56 -6.40 7.24
N LEU A 375 4.89 -5.36 6.76
CA LEU A 375 4.15 -5.35 5.50
C LEU A 375 4.81 -4.42 4.49
N PHE A 376 4.92 -4.90 3.25
CA PHE A 376 5.29 -4.12 2.08
C PHE A 376 4.18 -4.19 1.03
N ASN A 377 3.89 -3.06 0.39
CA ASN A 377 2.88 -2.94 -0.65
C ASN A 377 3.49 -2.40 -1.94
N ALA A 378 3.27 -3.08 -3.07
CA ALA A 378 3.62 -2.55 -4.39
C ALA A 378 2.55 -1.56 -4.88
N PHE A 379 2.84 -0.27 -4.69
CA PHE A 379 2.05 0.85 -5.21
C PHE A 379 2.26 1.12 -6.70
N GLU A 380 3.42 0.75 -7.23
CA GLU A 380 3.77 0.88 -8.64
C GLU A 380 4.01 -0.50 -9.26
N GLY A 381 3.80 -0.60 -10.58
CA GLY A 381 4.04 -1.83 -11.32
C GLY A 381 3.11 -2.99 -10.93
N PRO A 382 3.56 -4.25 -11.09
CA PRO A 382 2.74 -5.43 -10.80
C PRO A 382 2.27 -5.46 -9.34
N PRO A 383 1.02 -5.86 -9.09
CA PRO A 383 0.48 -5.92 -7.74
C PRO A 383 1.20 -6.97 -6.90
N SER A 384 1.57 -6.60 -5.69
CA SER A 384 2.23 -7.47 -4.72
C SER A 384 2.08 -6.93 -3.31
N ILE A 385 1.85 -7.84 -2.37
CA ILE A 385 1.95 -7.59 -0.93
C ILE A 385 2.93 -8.62 -0.37
N VAL A 386 3.85 -8.20 0.50
CA VAL A 386 4.73 -9.11 1.23
C VAL A 386 4.56 -8.89 2.72
N ARG A 387 4.37 -9.97 3.47
CA ARG A 387 4.46 -9.98 4.93
C ARG A 387 5.70 -10.73 5.37
N LEU A 388 6.48 -10.13 6.26
CA LEU A 388 7.54 -10.80 7.01
C LEU A 388 7.03 -10.99 8.42
N PHE A 389 6.82 -12.24 8.82
CA PHE A 389 6.47 -12.60 10.18
C PHE A 389 7.73 -13.00 10.93
N GLY A 390 7.91 -12.45 12.13
CA GLY A 390 9.13 -12.68 12.87
C GLY A 390 9.01 -12.48 14.38
N ARG A 391 10.16 -12.65 15.02
CA ARG A 391 10.43 -12.32 16.42
C ARG A 391 11.37 -11.13 16.49
N GLY A 392 10.89 -10.05 17.08
CA GLY A 392 11.64 -8.81 17.22
C GLY A 392 12.36 -8.70 18.55
N LYS A 393 13.56 -8.11 18.51
CA LYS A 393 14.30 -7.56 19.65
C LYS A 393 14.65 -6.11 19.33
N PHE A 394 15.05 -5.34 20.33
CA PHE A 394 15.45 -3.96 20.11
C PHE A 394 16.72 -3.62 20.88
N TYR A 395 17.48 -2.68 20.32
CA TYR A 395 18.69 -2.13 20.90
C TYR A 395 18.55 -0.63 20.97
N GLU A 396 18.56 -0.05 22.17
CA GLU A 396 18.30 1.37 22.36
C GLU A 396 19.55 2.22 22.08
N PHE A 397 19.35 3.49 21.73
CA PHE A 397 20.42 4.45 21.50
C PHE A 397 21.45 4.44 22.64
N GLY A 398 22.73 4.34 22.30
CA GLY A 398 23.86 4.27 23.24
C GLY A 398 24.19 2.90 23.80
N THR A 399 23.42 1.86 23.46
CA THR A 399 23.85 0.48 23.74
C THR A 399 24.96 0.05 22.76
N PRO A 400 25.89 -0.84 23.17
CA PRO A 400 26.92 -1.36 22.26
C PRO A 400 26.34 -1.98 20.98
N GLU A 401 25.22 -2.70 21.09
CA GLU A 401 24.53 -3.36 19.97
C GLU A 401 23.95 -2.35 18.98
N TYR A 402 23.38 -1.25 19.47
CA TYR A 402 22.91 -0.15 18.63
C TYR A 402 24.08 0.51 17.89
N ASN A 403 25.15 0.86 18.61
CA ASN A 403 26.32 1.55 18.06
C ASN A 403 27.10 0.68 17.05
N ALA A 404 27.02 -0.65 17.16
CA ALA A 404 27.60 -1.58 16.20
C ALA A 404 26.87 -1.58 14.84
N LEU A 405 25.56 -1.29 14.83
CA LEU A 405 24.72 -1.29 13.62
C LEU A 405 24.61 0.10 12.99
N ILE A 406 24.46 1.13 13.82
CA ILE A 406 24.27 2.50 13.38
C ILE A 406 25.44 3.35 13.90
N ARG A 407 26.34 3.69 12.98
CA ARG A 407 27.44 4.60 13.30
C ARG A 407 26.94 6.04 13.42
N PRO A 408 27.56 6.88 14.28
CA PRO A 408 27.12 8.26 14.50
C PRO A 408 26.97 9.09 13.22
N GLU A 409 27.85 8.87 12.23
CA GLU A 409 27.88 9.65 10.98
C GLU A 409 26.70 9.33 10.07
N THR A 410 26.21 8.09 10.11
CA THR A 410 25.10 7.61 9.27
C THR A 410 23.76 7.63 9.99
N ARG A 411 23.75 7.89 11.30
CA ARG A 411 22.54 7.93 12.12
C ARG A 411 21.57 9.02 11.68
N HIS A 412 20.30 8.68 11.57
CA HIS A 412 19.25 9.67 11.36
C HIS A 412 18.92 10.43 12.66
N PRO A 413 18.65 11.74 12.60
CA PRO A 413 18.09 12.45 13.74
C PRO A 413 16.84 11.75 14.27
N GLY A 414 16.74 11.63 15.59
CA GLY A 414 15.60 10.97 16.23
C GLY A 414 15.72 9.45 16.30
N SER A 415 16.80 8.85 15.79
CA SER A 415 17.03 7.42 15.95
C SER A 415 17.16 7.06 17.43
N ARG A 416 16.19 6.27 17.92
CA ARG A 416 16.06 5.91 19.34
C ARG A 416 16.35 4.45 19.63
N ALA A 417 16.16 3.59 18.63
CA ALA A 417 16.46 2.17 18.73
C ALA A 417 16.68 1.55 17.35
N VAL A 418 17.34 0.40 17.33
CA VAL A 418 17.27 -0.57 16.23
C VAL A 418 16.24 -1.61 16.60
N ILE A 419 15.34 -1.96 15.68
CA ILE A 419 14.45 -3.12 15.80
C ILE A 419 15.01 -4.23 14.92
N MET A 420 15.60 -5.26 15.55
CA MET A 420 16.14 -6.44 14.88
C MET A 420 15.06 -7.52 14.85
N ILE A 421 14.85 -8.15 13.70
CA ILE A 421 13.76 -9.11 13.47
C ILE A 421 14.33 -10.38 12.88
N ASP A 422 14.11 -11.48 13.60
CA ASP A 422 14.31 -12.85 13.12
C ASP A 422 13.03 -13.30 12.41
N VAL A 423 13.08 -13.41 11.09
CA VAL A 423 11.99 -13.75 10.18
C VAL A 423 11.90 -15.26 10.06
N HIS A 424 10.81 -15.81 10.57
CA HIS A 424 10.53 -17.25 10.54
C HIS A 424 9.48 -17.64 9.49
N LYS A 425 8.78 -16.67 8.89
CA LYS A 425 7.80 -16.93 7.82
C LYS A 425 7.59 -15.72 6.92
N VAL A 426 7.48 -15.95 5.63
CA VAL A 426 7.24 -14.94 4.59
C VAL A 426 5.98 -15.27 3.83
N GLY A 427 5.04 -14.32 3.79
CA GLY A 427 3.74 -14.44 3.15
C GLY A 427 3.56 -13.44 1.99
N PRO A 428 4.06 -13.74 0.78
CA PRO A 428 3.72 -12.99 -0.41
C PRO A 428 2.27 -13.27 -0.84
N SER A 429 1.55 -12.22 -1.24
CA SER A 429 0.19 -12.31 -1.75
C SER A 429 -0.02 -11.37 -2.94
N CYS A 430 -1.12 -11.58 -3.68
CA CYS A 430 -1.31 -11.01 -5.00
C CYS A 430 -1.47 -9.49 -5.03
N GLY A 431 -1.91 -8.84 -3.95
CA GLY A 431 -2.03 -7.38 -3.86
C GLY A 431 -3.01 -6.73 -4.84
N TYR A 432 -3.96 -7.49 -5.40
CA TYR A 432 -4.86 -7.02 -6.46
C TYR A 432 -5.82 -5.90 -6.06
N ALA A 433 -5.99 -5.64 -4.77
CA ALA A 433 -6.77 -4.51 -4.23
C ALA A 433 -5.94 -3.30 -3.84
N VAL A 434 -4.60 -3.35 -3.94
CA VAL A 434 -3.75 -2.21 -3.60
C VAL A 434 -3.79 -1.22 -4.77
N PRO A 435 -4.24 0.03 -4.59
CA PRO A 435 -4.32 1.00 -5.68
C PRO A 435 -2.95 1.36 -6.27
N PHE A 436 -2.98 1.96 -7.44
CA PHE A 436 -1.81 2.60 -8.02
C PHE A 436 -1.58 3.96 -7.37
N TYR A 437 -0.37 4.16 -6.86
CA TYR A 437 0.12 5.44 -6.38
C TYR A 437 1.48 5.71 -7.03
N GLU A 438 1.73 6.98 -7.36
CA GLU A 438 3.05 7.43 -7.82
C GLU A 438 3.82 8.08 -6.67
N PHE A 439 5.04 7.61 -6.42
CA PHE A 439 5.93 8.24 -5.44
C PHE A 439 6.39 9.63 -5.89
N LYS A 440 6.34 10.61 -4.97
CA LYS A 440 6.76 11.99 -5.26
C LYS A 440 8.04 12.36 -4.53
N SER A 441 8.03 12.21 -3.21
CA SER A 441 9.19 12.50 -2.37
C SER A 441 8.97 12.00 -0.95
N HIS A 442 10.08 11.75 -0.24
CA HIS A 442 10.06 11.57 1.21
C HIS A 442 9.70 12.88 1.92
N ARG A 443 9.02 12.76 3.07
CA ARG A 443 8.85 13.88 4.01
C ARG A 443 10.08 14.02 4.89
N THR A 444 10.53 15.25 5.12
CA THR A 444 11.70 15.56 5.96
C THR A 444 11.32 16.03 7.36
N ARG A 445 10.05 16.37 7.58
CA ARG A 445 9.55 16.98 8.82
C ARG A 445 9.83 16.18 10.09
N LEU A 446 9.92 14.84 10.01
CA LEU A 446 10.29 14.01 11.17
C LEU A 446 11.75 14.23 11.56
N LEU A 447 12.63 14.27 10.56
CA LEU A 447 14.06 14.49 10.75
C LEU A 447 14.34 15.91 11.21
N GLU A 448 13.63 16.90 10.66
CA GLU A 448 13.68 18.30 11.12
C GLU A 448 13.26 18.44 12.59
N PHE A 449 12.13 17.83 12.95
CA PHE A 449 11.62 17.81 14.32
C PHE A 449 12.66 17.24 15.27
N ALA A 450 13.25 16.09 14.94
CA ALA A 450 14.21 15.44 15.80
C ALA A 450 15.55 16.18 15.84
N ALA A 451 16.06 16.68 14.71
CA ALA A 451 17.30 17.44 14.65
C ALA A 451 17.25 18.71 15.50
N LYS A 452 16.11 19.41 15.52
CA LYS A 452 15.92 20.59 16.38
C LYS A 452 16.00 20.23 17.88
N ARG A 453 15.44 19.08 18.26
CA ARG A 453 15.47 18.60 19.66
C ARG A 453 16.86 18.12 20.07
N GLU A 454 17.55 17.42 19.18
CA GLU A 454 18.95 17.01 19.41
C GLU A 454 19.89 18.21 19.53
N LEU A 455 19.67 19.27 18.74
CA LEU A 455 20.45 20.50 18.86
C LEU A 455 20.31 21.12 20.26
N ALA A 456 19.10 21.13 20.83
CA ALA A 456 18.88 21.62 22.19
C ALA A 456 19.64 20.80 23.26
N ASP A 457 19.70 19.48 23.08
CA ASP A 457 20.50 18.62 23.96
C ASP A 457 22.00 18.91 23.81
N ILE A 458 22.51 19.08 22.58
CA ILE A 458 23.92 19.43 22.32
C ILE A 458 24.29 20.78 22.95
N GLU A 459 23.48 21.81 22.75
CA GLU A 459 23.72 23.15 23.30
C GLU A 459 23.75 23.14 24.84
N ALA A 460 22.90 22.34 25.47
CA ALA A 460 22.91 22.19 26.92
C ALA A 460 24.10 21.37 27.44
N GLU A 461 24.50 20.31 26.73
CA GLU A 461 25.68 19.51 27.07
C GLU A 461 26.97 20.33 26.97
N GLU A 462 27.04 21.30 26.05
CA GLU A 462 28.18 22.21 25.91
C GLU A 462 28.17 23.33 26.96
N ALA A 463 26.99 23.80 27.36
CA ALA A 463 26.85 24.84 28.38
C ALA A 463 27.25 24.35 29.79
N ASP A 464 27.05 23.07 30.10
CA ASP A 464 27.38 22.47 31.39
C ASP A 464 28.14 21.15 31.24
N SER A 465 29.38 21.26 30.76
CA SER A 465 30.27 20.11 30.50
C SER A 465 30.69 19.30 31.74
N ALA A 466 30.30 19.73 32.95
CA ALA A 466 30.65 19.08 34.22
C ALA A 466 29.62 18.05 34.71
N VAL A 467 28.44 17.94 34.07
CA VAL A 467 27.36 17.05 34.52
C VAL A 467 27.56 15.62 34.02
N CYS A 468 27.52 14.64 34.94
CA CYS A 468 27.64 13.22 34.60
C CYS A 468 26.38 12.61 33.97
N GLU A 469 25.23 13.28 34.10
CA GLU A 469 23.96 12.90 33.47
C GLU A 469 23.65 13.77 32.25
N PRO A 470 22.98 13.22 31.22
CA PRO A 470 22.59 14.01 30.07
C PRO A 470 21.59 15.11 30.47
N PRO A 471 21.78 16.36 30.00
CA PRO A 471 20.92 17.47 30.37
C PRO A 471 19.47 17.25 29.92
N ARG A 472 18.53 17.55 30.81
CA ARG A 472 17.09 17.35 30.61
C ARG A 472 16.41 18.63 30.16
N THR A 473 16.82 19.15 29.01
CA THR A 473 16.18 20.33 28.46
C THR A 473 14.72 20.03 28.09
N GLY A 474 13.79 20.94 28.41
CA GLY A 474 12.36 20.71 28.12
C GLY A 474 12.04 20.52 26.63
N ASN A 475 12.90 21.06 25.76
CA ASN A 475 12.84 20.90 24.30
C ASN A 475 13.80 19.82 23.75
N GLY A 476 14.57 19.15 24.60
CA GLY A 476 15.51 18.09 24.24
C GLY A 476 14.84 16.83 23.70
N LEU A 477 15.62 16.00 23.00
CA LEU A 477 15.17 14.70 22.51
C LEU A 477 15.21 13.65 23.63
N LYS A 478 16.25 13.64 24.47
CA LYS A 478 16.32 12.71 25.61
C LYS A 478 15.18 12.94 26.60
N GLN A 479 14.80 14.20 26.85
CA GLN A 479 13.62 14.53 27.66
C GLN A 479 12.31 14.12 26.98
N TYR A 480 12.21 14.29 25.66
CA TYR A 480 11.06 13.80 24.89
C TYR A 480 10.89 12.28 25.03
N TRP A 481 11.98 11.50 25.01
CA TRP A 481 11.92 10.05 25.25
C TRP A 481 11.42 9.67 26.64
N VAL A 482 11.81 10.40 27.70
CA VAL A 482 11.26 10.19 29.05
C VAL A 482 9.75 10.33 29.06
N GLN A 483 9.24 11.35 28.37
CA GLN A 483 7.81 11.70 28.35
C GLN A 483 6.97 10.78 27.46
N GLU A 484 7.54 10.32 26.34
CA GLU A 484 6.75 9.75 25.23
C GLU A 484 7.13 8.32 24.88
N SER A 485 8.26 7.82 25.38
CA SER A 485 8.82 6.53 24.99
C SER A 485 9.03 5.56 26.15
N THR A 486 8.66 5.91 27.38
CA THR A 486 8.84 5.03 28.55
C THR A 486 7.69 4.04 28.75
N GLN A 487 6.51 4.31 28.18
CA GLN A 487 5.33 3.47 28.35
C GLN A 487 4.42 3.50 27.11
N SER A 488 3.83 2.37 26.75
CA SER A 488 2.80 2.28 25.71
C SER A 488 1.45 2.82 26.21
N ILE A 489 0.49 2.96 25.29
CA ILE A 489 -0.90 3.33 25.62
C ILE A 489 -1.61 2.35 26.57
N ASP A 490 -1.14 1.10 26.61
CA ASP A 490 -1.66 0.04 27.48
C ASP A 490 -0.92 -0.07 28.81
N GLY A 491 -0.01 0.87 29.10
CA GLY A 491 0.77 0.84 30.32
C GLY A 491 1.97 -0.12 30.29
N LEU A 492 2.22 -0.81 29.17
CA LEU A 492 3.38 -1.71 29.05
C LEU A 492 4.71 -0.92 29.00
N PRO A 493 5.79 -1.43 29.62
CA PRO A 493 7.10 -0.75 29.63
C PRO A 493 7.70 -0.60 28.22
N GLY A 494 8.05 0.64 27.86
CA GLY A 494 8.76 1.03 26.65
C GLY A 494 10.27 1.14 26.86
N MET A 495 10.92 2.14 26.27
CA MET A 495 12.36 2.39 26.40
C MET A 495 12.81 2.54 27.85
N ALA A 496 13.95 1.93 28.19
CA ALA A 496 14.52 1.95 29.53
C ALA A 496 15.91 2.60 29.60
N PHE A 497 16.63 2.68 28.49
CA PHE A 497 18.05 3.06 28.46
C PHE A 497 18.32 4.31 27.62
N GLY A 498 17.77 4.43 26.41
CA GLY A 498 18.17 5.45 25.45
C GLY A 498 18.00 6.88 25.97
N GLN A 499 16.97 7.11 26.78
CA GLN A 499 16.76 8.40 27.44
C GLN A 499 17.82 8.74 28.48
N HIS A 500 18.54 7.76 29.04
CA HIS A 500 19.62 7.94 30.03
C HIS A 500 21.01 7.84 29.41
N SER A 501 21.11 7.58 28.10
CA SER A 501 22.38 7.43 27.41
C SER A 501 23.27 8.68 27.55
N THR A 502 24.55 8.45 27.86
CA THR A 502 25.60 9.47 27.88
C THR A 502 26.17 9.76 26.49
N ASP A 503 25.77 8.98 25.47
CA ASP A 503 26.20 9.23 24.10
C ASP A 503 25.66 10.57 23.62
N LYS A 504 26.52 11.33 22.95
CA LYS A 504 26.22 12.68 22.46
C LYS A 504 25.63 12.63 21.06
N PHE A 505 24.68 13.50 20.79
CA PHE A 505 24.18 13.68 19.42
C PHE A 505 25.20 14.42 18.56
N GLN A 506 25.25 14.09 17.27
CA GLN A 506 26.20 14.67 16.31
C GLN A 506 25.52 15.36 15.11
N THR A 507 24.25 15.73 15.26
CA THR A 507 23.35 16.15 14.17
C THR A 507 23.57 17.59 13.68
N ARG A 508 24.64 18.27 14.12
CA ARG A 508 24.89 19.67 13.77
C ARG A 508 24.97 19.90 12.26
N GLY A 509 24.35 20.99 11.81
CA GLY A 509 24.46 21.46 10.42
C GLY A 509 23.66 20.66 9.38
N LYS A 510 22.83 19.68 9.77
CA LYS A 510 21.92 19.02 8.81
C LYS A 510 20.82 19.99 8.38
N VAL A 511 20.84 20.37 7.11
CA VAL A 511 19.78 21.17 6.47
C VAL A 511 18.87 20.22 5.70
N PHE A 512 17.59 20.22 6.05
CA PHE A 512 16.58 19.44 5.35
C PHE A 512 15.85 20.32 4.33
N LYS A 513 15.51 19.72 3.19
CA LYS A 513 14.63 20.37 2.21
C LYS A 513 13.23 20.44 2.82
N LYS A 514 12.62 21.62 2.80
CA LYS A 514 11.25 21.81 3.25
C LYS A 514 10.29 20.93 2.41
N ASP A 515 9.36 20.28 3.09
CA ASP A 515 8.30 19.50 2.46
C ASP A 515 7.47 20.37 1.51
N ASP A 516 7.27 19.88 0.28
CA ASP A 516 6.36 20.49 -0.69
C ASP A 516 4.95 19.92 -0.50
N GLU A 517 4.20 20.51 0.43
CA GLU A 517 2.81 20.11 0.69
C GLU A 517 1.84 20.51 -0.46
N SER A 518 2.32 21.25 -1.47
CA SER A 518 1.50 21.69 -2.63
C SER A 518 1.38 20.66 -3.75
N VAL A 519 2.15 19.56 -3.67
CA VAL A 519 2.17 18.48 -4.69
C VAL A 519 0.79 17.86 -4.94
N SER A 520 -0.16 18.02 -4.01
CA SER A 520 -1.57 17.59 -4.15
C SER A 520 -2.47 18.58 -4.93
N MET A 521 -2.10 19.86 -5.06
CA MET A 521 -2.96 20.87 -5.69
C MET A 521 -2.92 20.90 -7.23
N LYS A 522 -1.95 20.22 -7.86
CA LYS A 522 -1.87 20.20 -9.34
C LYS A 522 -3.07 19.51 -9.98
N GLY A 523 -3.63 18.49 -9.33
CA GLY A 523 -4.87 17.84 -9.79
C GLY A 523 -6.08 18.77 -9.80
N PHE A 524 -6.14 19.76 -8.90
CA PHE A 524 -7.24 20.74 -8.85
C PHE A 524 -7.17 21.75 -9.99
N LEU A 525 -5.96 22.15 -10.41
CA LEU A 525 -5.76 23.02 -11.56
C LEU A 525 -5.94 22.27 -12.90
N GLU A 526 -5.60 20.98 -12.95
CA GLU A 526 -5.86 20.13 -14.13
C GLU A 526 -7.34 19.71 -14.28
N GLN A 527 -8.12 19.76 -13.19
CA GLN A 527 -9.59 19.60 -13.21
C GLN A 527 -10.36 20.84 -13.65
N LEU A 528 -9.69 21.98 -13.89
CA LEU A 528 -10.29 23.06 -14.68
C LEU A 528 -10.40 22.55 -16.12
N ASP A 529 -11.58 21.99 -16.44
CA ASP A 529 -11.96 21.46 -17.74
C ASP A 529 -11.38 22.30 -18.87
N ALA A 530 -10.77 21.67 -19.88
CA ALA A 530 -10.29 22.35 -21.08
C ALA A 530 -11.38 23.24 -21.70
N ARG A 531 -12.67 22.91 -21.49
CA ARG A 531 -13.82 23.75 -21.85
C ARG A 531 -13.94 25.04 -21.05
N PHE A 532 -13.56 25.06 -19.78
CA PHE A 532 -13.52 26.26 -18.95
C PHE A 532 -12.39 27.20 -19.38
N ILE A 533 -11.20 26.67 -19.65
CA ILE A 533 -10.06 27.45 -20.15
C ILE A 533 -10.33 27.98 -21.57
N LEU A 534 -10.91 27.15 -22.45
CA LEU A 534 -11.30 27.54 -23.80
C LEU A 534 -12.44 28.57 -23.76
N GLY A 535 -13.45 28.37 -22.91
CA GLY A 535 -14.56 29.30 -22.70
C GLY A 535 -14.11 30.65 -22.16
N PHE A 536 -13.20 30.66 -21.19
CA PHE A 536 -12.61 31.89 -20.65
C PHE A 536 -11.79 32.63 -21.72
N SER A 537 -11.00 31.90 -22.50
CA SER A 537 -10.16 32.47 -23.56
C SER A 537 -10.99 33.03 -24.73
N LEU A 538 -12.06 32.33 -25.12
CA LEU A 538 -13.02 32.82 -26.12
C LEU A 538 -13.83 34.01 -25.61
N GLY A 539 -14.20 34.02 -24.32
CA GLY A 539 -14.87 35.15 -23.68
C GLY A 539 -14.00 36.41 -23.67
N VAL A 540 -12.73 36.30 -23.27
CA VAL A 540 -11.78 37.41 -23.29
C VAL A 540 -11.54 37.91 -24.72
N ALA A 541 -11.42 37.02 -25.71
CA ALA A 541 -11.27 37.40 -27.12
C ALA A 541 -12.52 38.10 -27.68
N ALA A 542 -13.73 37.65 -27.31
CA ALA A 542 -14.98 38.28 -27.71
C ALA A 542 -15.16 39.67 -27.09
N THR A 543 -14.78 39.85 -25.82
CA THR A 543 -14.80 41.16 -25.16
C THR A 543 -13.76 42.11 -25.75
N ALA A 544 -12.56 41.63 -26.08
CA ALA A 544 -11.54 42.43 -26.77
C ALA A 544 -11.99 42.85 -28.18
N ALA A 545 -12.61 41.95 -28.94
CA ALA A 545 -13.15 42.24 -30.27
C ALA A 545 -14.34 43.21 -30.22
N SER A 546 -15.23 43.07 -29.22
CA SER A 546 -16.33 43.99 -28.96
C SER A 546 -15.84 45.40 -28.62
N ASN A 547 -14.81 45.53 -27.78
CA ASN A 547 -14.21 46.82 -27.45
C ASN A 547 -13.47 47.44 -28.64
N PHE A 548 -12.85 46.62 -29.48
CA PHE A 548 -12.19 47.09 -30.72
C PHE A 548 -13.19 47.58 -31.77
N LEU A 549 -14.39 46.98 -31.83
CA LEU A 549 -15.48 47.44 -32.70
C LEU A 549 -16.20 48.68 -32.16
N PHE A 550 -16.26 48.86 -30.84
CA PHE A 550 -16.80 50.08 -30.22
C PHE A 550 -15.90 51.31 -30.38
N TYR A 551 -14.57 51.13 -30.45
CA TYR A 551 -13.63 52.22 -30.71
C TYR A 551 -13.52 52.65 -32.18
N ARG A 552 -14.23 51.97 -33.08
CA ARG A 552 -14.22 52.25 -34.54
C ARG A 552 -15.53 52.84 -35.06
N ARG A 553 -16.43 53.28 -34.18
CA ARG A 553 -17.63 54.06 -34.53
C ARG A 553 -17.53 55.49 -34.02
#